data_AF-A0A0U2ZW13-F1
#
_entry.id   AF-A0A0U2ZW13-F1
#
_cell.length_a   1.000
_cell.length_b   1.000
_cell.length_c   1.000
_cell.angle_alpha   90.00
_cell.angle_beta   90.00
_cell.angle_gamma   90.00
#
_symmetry.space_group_name_H-M   'P 1'
#
loop_
_entity.id
_entity.type
_entity.pdbx_description
1 polymer ?
#
loop_
_entity_poly.entity_id
_entity_poly.type
_entity_poly.pdbx_seq_one_letter_code
_entity_poly.pdbx_strand_id
1 'polypeptide(L)' 'SLEVSLDVSRCLIEERPAGVLMIAESGISTRPEIDELRQLGFDGFLIGETLMRTGNPAGVLGGWV' A
#
# COMPACT_ATOMS: atom_id res chain seq x y z
N SER A 1 -11.62 7.51 17.01
CA SER A 1 -10.66 7.73 15.91
C SER A 1 -10.76 6.55 14.97
N LEU A 2 -10.49 6.74 13.67
CA LEU A 2 -10.22 5.61 12.77
C LEU A 2 -8.73 5.26 12.92
N GLU A 3 -8.41 4.00 13.17
CA GLU A 3 -7.04 3.52 13.29
C GLU A 3 -6.63 2.83 12.00
N VAL A 4 -5.38 3.05 11.58
CA VAL A 4 -4.81 2.50 10.36
C VAL A 4 -3.56 1.72 10.75
N SER A 5 -3.50 0.45 10.35
CA SER A 5 -2.35 -0.42 10.62
C SER A 5 -2.08 -1.34 9.43
N LEU A 6 -0.82 -1.39 9.00
CA LEU A 6 -0.35 -2.35 8.00
C LEU A 6 -0.34 -3.80 8.52
N ASP A 7 -0.44 -4.02 9.84
CA ASP A 7 -0.53 -5.38 10.40
C ASP A 7 -1.79 -6.11 9.91
N VAL A 8 -2.88 -5.37 9.66
CA VAL A 8 -4.09 -5.94 9.07
C VAL A 8 -3.79 -6.49 7.67
N SER A 9 -3.07 -5.72 6.85
CA SER A 9 -2.64 -6.18 5.52
C SER A 9 -1.70 -7.38 5.60
N ARG A 10 -0.78 -7.41 6.59
CA ARG A 10 0.14 -8.54 6.83
C ARG A 10 -0.58 -9.82 7.20
N CYS A 11 -1.63 -9.75 8.03
CA CYS A 11 -2.40 -10.94 8.40
C CYS A 11 -3.31 -11.42 7.26
N LEU A 12 -3.97 -10.50 6.54
CA LEU A 12 -4.98 -10.87 5.54
C LEU A 12 -4.37 -11.47 4.27
N ILE A 13 -3.14 -11.11 3.92
CA ILE A 13 -2.48 -11.65 2.72
C ILE A 13 -2.18 -13.15 2.84
N GLU A 14 -2.06 -13.68 4.06
CA GLU A 14 -1.89 -15.11 4.33
C GLU A 14 -3.14 -15.91 3.94
N GLU A 15 -4.33 -15.29 4.01
CA GLU A 15 -5.63 -15.88 3.68
C GLU A 15 -6.06 -15.63 2.23
N ARG A 16 -5.12 -15.23 1.35
CA ARG A 16 -5.41 -14.86 -0.04
C ARG A 16 -6.07 -16.02 -0.82
N PRO A 17 -7.27 -15.81 -1.41
CA PRO A 17 -7.86 -16.77 -2.34
C PRO A 17 -7.05 -16.90 -3.64
N ALA A 18 -6.99 -18.11 -4.19
CA ALA A 18 -6.32 -18.33 -5.48
C ALA A 18 -6.98 -17.54 -6.61
N GLY A 19 -6.16 -16.90 -7.45
CA GLY A 19 -6.62 -16.19 -8.64
C GLY A 19 -7.26 -14.82 -8.39
N VAL A 20 -7.19 -14.29 -7.17
CA VAL A 20 -7.69 -12.95 -6.83
C VAL A 20 -6.53 -11.95 -6.77
N LEU A 21 -6.78 -10.75 -7.28
CA LEU A 21 -5.86 -9.61 -7.15
C LEU A 21 -5.97 -8.99 -5.76
N MET A 22 -4.84 -8.84 -5.09
CA MET A 22 -4.75 -8.23 -3.78
C MET A 22 -4.28 -6.79 -3.91
N ILE A 23 -5.15 -5.85 -3.53
CA ILE A 23 -4.85 -4.41 -3.51
C ILE A 23 -4.72 -3.96 -2.06
N ALA A 24 -3.58 -3.37 -1.70
CA ALA A 24 -3.41 -2.74 -0.40
C ALA A 24 -3.91 -1.29 -0.45
N GLU A 25 -4.72 -0.92 0.54
CA GLU A 25 -5.29 0.41 0.70
C GLU A 25 -5.05 0.90 2.14
N SER A 26 -4.83 2.21 2.28
CA SER A 26 -4.63 2.91 3.56
C SER A 26 -3.34 2.55 4.30
N GLY A 27 -2.78 3.52 5.02
CA GLY A 27 -1.60 3.31 5.87
C GLY A 27 -0.25 3.27 5.14
N ILE A 28 -0.25 3.46 3.82
CA ILE A 28 0.96 3.49 3.01
C ILE A 28 1.44 4.94 2.89
N SER A 29 2.64 5.20 3.40
CA SER A 29 3.22 6.53 3.47
C SER A 29 4.60 6.63 2.81
N THR A 30 5.26 5.49 2.55
CA THR A 30 6.63 5.44 2.08
C THR A 30 6.87 4.34 1.03
N ARG A 31 7.96 4.48 0.25
CA ARG A 31 8.40 3.46 -0.72
C ARG A 31 8.76 2.11 -0.05
N PRO A 32 9.50 2.07 1.08
CA PRO A 32 9.80 0.79 1.73
C PRO A 32 8.56 -0.03 2.13
N GLU A 33 7.48 0.62 2.57
CA GLU A 33 6.21 -0.07 2.88
C GLU A 33 5.59 -0.70 1.62
N ILE A 34 5.67 0.00 0.47
CA ILE A 34 5.22 -0.56 -0.82
C ILE A 34 6.06 -1.78 -1.18
N ASP A 35 7.38 -1.70 -1.05
CA ASP A 35 8.28 -2.79 -1.39
C ASP A 35 8.06 -4.01 -0.47
N GLU A 36 7.82 -3.79 0.82
CA GLU A 36 7.44 -4.84 1.78
C GLU A 36 6.13 -5.52 1.36
N LEU A 37 5.06 -4.76 1.14
CA LEU A 37 3.75 -5.31 0.79
C LEU A 37 3.78 -6.04 -0.57
N ARG A 38 4.58 -5.56 -1.54
CA ARG A 38 4.83 -6.29 -2.79
C ARG A 38 5.47 -7.65 -2.52
N GLN A 39 6.47 -7.70 -1.64
CA GLN A 39 7.15 -8.96 -1.28
C GLN A 39 6.21 -9.94 -0.58
N LEU A 40 5.22 -9.45 0.18
CA LEU A 40 4.17 -10.27 0.80
C LEU A 40 3.15 -10.82 -0.21
N GLY A 41 3.10 -10.28 -1.43
CA GLY A 41 2.25 -10.77 -2.51
C GLY A 41 1.04 -9.90 -2.86
N PHE A 42 1.05 -8.61 -2.47
CA PHE A 42 0.10 -7.63 -2.99
C PHE A 42 0.43 -7.25 -4.43
N ASP A 43 -0.62 -7.19 -5.26
CA ASP A 43 -0.52 -6.94 -6.70
C ASP A 43 -0.58 -5.43 -7.04
N GLY A 44 -1.17 -4.62 -6.15
CA GLY A 44 -1.33 -3.20 -6.37
C GLY A 44 -1.67 -2.40 -5.12
N PHE A 45 -1.71 -1.07 -5.29
CA PHE A 45 -1.83 -0.12 -4.19
C PHE A 45 -2.79 1.01 -4.54
N LEU A 46 -3.64 1.38 -3.57
CA LEU A 46 -4.46 2.59 -3.63
C LEU A 46 -3.93 3.59 -2.60
N ILE A 47 -3.30 4.67 -3.07
CA ILE A 47 -2.67 5.69 -2.21
C ILE A 47 -3.19 7.07 -2.60
N GLY A 48 -3.96 7.70 -1.71
CA GLY A 48 -4.51 9.04 -1.91
C GLY A 48 -3.86 10.06 -1.00
N GLU A 49 -4.20 10.01 0.29
CA GLU A 49 -3.85 11.04 1.28
C GLU A 49 -2.37 11.40 1.29
N THR A 50 -1.48 10.39 1.37
CA THR A 50 -0.03 10.62 1.38
C THR A 50 0.42 11.41 0.16
N LEU A 51 0.01 11.00 -1.05
CA LEU A 51 0.39 11.69 -2.28
C LEU A 51 -0.14 13.12 -2.30
N MET A 52 -1.41 13.33 -1.90
CA MET A 52 -2.03 14.65 -1.91
C MET A 52 -1.37 15.63 -0.92
N ARG A 53 -0.86 15.15 0.22
CA ARG A 53 -0.18 15.99 1.21
C ARG A 53 1.21 16.47 0.79
N THR A 54 1.83 15.86 -0.21
CA THR A 54 3.22 16.17 -0.60
C THR A 54 3.39 17.46 -1.40
N GLY A 55 2.32 18.02 -1.96
CA GLY A 55 2.37 19.18 -2.87
C GLY A 55 3.02 18.90 -4.24
N ASN A 56 3.67 17.74 -4.42
CA ASN A 56 4.16 17.24 -5.71
C ASN A 56 3.85 15.73 -5.87
N PRO A 57 2.56 15.36 -6.03
CA PRO A 57 2.15 13.95 -6.11
C PRO A 57 2.85 13.18 -7.22
N ALA A 58 3.04 13.80 -8.39
CA ALA A 58 3.68 13.17 -9.53
C ALA A 58 5.17 12.86 -9.28
N GLY A 59 5.91 13.78 -8.66
CA GLY A 59 7.31 13.56 -8.30
C GLY A 59 7.49 12.43 -7.27
N VAL A 60 6.63 12.40 -6.26
CA VAL A 60 6.64 11.34 -5.24
C VAL A 60 6.28 9.99 -5.84
N LEU A 61 5.16 9.93 -6.58
CA LEU A 61 4.74 8.69 -7.24
C LEU A 61 5.80 8.20 -8.23
N GLY A 62 6.45 9.10 -8.98
CA GLY A 62 7.54 8.79 -9.90
C GLY A 62 8.75 8.15 -9.22
N GLY A 63 9.03 8.48 -7.95
CA GLY A 63 10.06 7.82 -7.15
C GLY A 63 9.62 6.48 -6.54
N TRP A 64 8.33 6.15 -6.62
CA TRP A 64 7.75 4.95 -6.02
C TRP A 64 7.40 3.84 -7.02
N VAL A 65 7.30 4.21 -8.30
CA VAL A 65 7.23 3.25 -9.41
C VAL A 65 8.60 2.72 -9.82
#